data_AF-X1HJN1-F1
#
_entry.id   AF-X1HJN1-F1
#
_cell.length_a   1.000
_cell.length_b   1.000
_cell.length_c   1.000
_cell.angle_alpha   90.00
_cell.angle_beta   90.00
_cell.angle_gamma   90.00
#
_symmetry.space_group_name_H-M   'P 1'
#
loop_
_entity.id
_entity.type
_entity.pdbx_description
1 polymer ?
#
loop_
_entity_poly.entity_id
_entity_poly.type
_entity_poly.pdbx_seq_one_letter_code
_entity_poly.pdbx_strand_id
1 'polypeptide(L)'
;MAEKEFNEKIQKGNIFIKKEAFRNMLTHVLRFGSDALEQSIEVMGICVGKYDNVEDKVIVENAVPLIHGDKAEIGFHLEKQCLQKIS
;
A
#
# COMPACT_ATOMS: atom_id res chain seq x y z
N MET A 1 4.02 -22.60 -13.22
CA MET A 1 4.83 -23.12 -12.09
C MET A 1 5.75 -22.06 -11.50
N ALA A 2 6.36 -21.17 -12.31
CA ALA A 2 7.20 -20.07 -11.83
C ALA A 2 6.46 -18.98 -11.00
N GLU A 3 5.17 -18.73 -11.28
CA GLU A 3 4.39 -17.71 -10.52
C GLU A 3 4.10 -18.10 -9.07
N LYS A 4 4.13 -19.41 -8.75
CA LYS A 4 3.94 -19.88 -7.37
C LYS A 4 5.18 -19.67 -6.52
N GLU A 5 6.36 -19.87 -7.08
CA GLU A 5 7.65 -19.63 -6.38
C GLU A 5 7.91 -18.14 -6.12
N PHE A 6 7.49 -17.25 -7.01
CA PHE A 6 7.63 -15.80 -6.78
C PHE A 6 6.82 -15.32 -5.56
N ASN A 7 5.62 -15.88 -5.38
CA ASN A 7 4.71 -15.48 -4.30
C ASN A 7 5.13 -16.01 -2.91
N GLU A 8 5.86 -17.14 -2.83
CA GLU A 8 6.32 -17.68 -1.54
C GLU A 8 7.53 -16.93 -0.97
N LYS A 9 8.40 -16.34 -1.81
CA LYS A 9 9.57 -15.57 -1.33
C LYS A 9 9.20 -14.26 -0.62
N ILE A 10 8.04 -13.68 -0.89
CA ILE A 10 7.63 -12.39 -0.31
C ILE A 10 7.18 -12.52 1.17
N GLN A 11 7.14 -13.73 1.74
CA GLN A 11 6.69 -13.92 3.13
C GLN A 11 7.76 -13.65 4.21
N LYS A 12 9.05 -13.46 3.84
CA LYS A 12 10.15 -13.21 4.81
C LYS A 12 11.14 -12.11 4.38
N GLY A 13 10.75 -11.21 3.47
CA GLY A 13 11.61 -10.12 3.02
C GLY A 13 11.60 -8.92 3.98
N ASN A 14 12.74 -8.27 4.19
CA ASN A 14 12.82 -7.02 4.94
C ASN A 14 12.22 -5.87 4.10
N ILE A 15 11.27 -5.12 4.67
CA ILE A 15 10.68 -3.95 4.02
C ILE A 15 11.26 -2.68 4.62
N PHE A 16 11.86 -1.84 3.78
CA PHE A 16 12.43 -0.55 4.17
C PHE A 16 11.60 0.59 3.58
N ILE A 17 10.95 1.36 4.43
CA ILE A 17 10.17 2.52 4.03
C ILE A 17 11.06 3.76 4.11
N LYS A 18 11.33 4.41 2.96
CA LYS A 18 12.08 5.66 2.95
C LYS A 18 11.25 6.78 3.58
N LYS A 19 11.96 7.78 4.13
CA LYS A 19 11.38 8.96 4.78
C LYS A 19 10.31 9.66 3.94
N GLU A 20 10.47 9.67 2.62
CA GLU A 20 9.57 10.35 1.70
C GLU A 20 8.21 9.65 1.60
N ALA A 21 8.20 8.32 1.43
CA ALA A 21 6.99 7.51 1.47
C ALA A 21 6.23 7.71 2.79
N PHE A 22 6.94 7.65 3.93
CA PHE A 22 6.33 7.87 5.24
C PHE A 22 5.76 9.29 5.40
N ARG A 23 6.55 10.31 5.04
CA ARG A 23 6.12 11.71 5.11
C ARG A 23 4.86 11.95 4.26
N ASN A 24 4.79 11.38 3.07
CA ASN A 24 3.68 11.63 2.15
C ASN A 24 2.36 11.05 2.71
N MET A 25 2.39 9.84 3.26
CA MET A 25 1.23 9.25 3.94
C MET A 25 0.83 10.04 5.18
N LEU A 26 1.80 10.37 6.05
CA LEU A 26 1.53 11.13 7.27
C LEU A 26 0.96 12.51 6.96
N THR A 27 1.51 13.20 5.96
CA THR A 27 1.02 14.52 5.54
C THR A 27 -0.42 14.44 5.03
N HIS A 28 -0.77 13.37 4.30
CA HIS A 28 -2.14 13.17 3.85
C HIS A 28 -3.09 12.99 5.03
N VAL A 29 -2.75 12.12 5.99
CA VAL A 29 -3.55 11.94 7.21
C VAL A 29 -3.72 13.25 7.96
N LEU A 30 -2.63 14.01 8.18
CA LEU A 30 -2.70 15.27 8.93
C LEU A 30 -3.47 16.37 8.19
N ARG A 31 -3.45 16.38 6.85
CA ARG A 31 -4.21 17.35 6.04
C ARG A 31 -5.72 17.17 6.19
N PHE A 32 -6.19 15.94 6.31
CA PHE A 32 -7.62 15.64 6.41
C PHE A 32 -8.07 15.32 7.84
N GLY A 33 -7.13 15.08 8.76
CA GLY A 33 -7.41 14.74 10.15
C GLY A 33 -8.02 15.88 10.96
N SER A 34 -7.81 17.16 10.58
CA SER A 34 -8.49 18.29 11.22
C SER A 34 -10.00 18.26 11.00
N ASP A 35 -10.43 17.77 9.84
CA ASP A 35 -11.84 17.76 9.44
C ASP A 35 -12.55 16.49 9.94
N ALA A 36 -11.78 15.51 10.43
CA ALA A 36 -12.22 14.21 10.88
C ALA A 36 -11.87 13.93 12.36
N LEU A 37 -11.72 14.96 13.20
CA LEU A 37 -11.26 14.82 14.60
C LEU A 37 -12.06 13.83 15.44
N GLU A 38 -13.36 13.66 15.16
CA GLU A 38 -14.25 12.75 15.88
C GLU A 38 -14.48 11.41 15.14
N GLN A 39 -13.83 11.20 13.99
CA GLN A 39 -14.03 10.05 13.11
C GLN A 39 -12.72 9.30 12.88
N SER A 40 -12.74 7.98 13.05
CA SER A 40 -11.60 7.12 12.71
C SER A 40 -11.64 6.77 11.22
N ILE A 41 -11.09 7.64 10.38
CA ILE A 41 -11.06 7.45 8.92
C ILE A 41 -9.75 6.77 8.49
N GLU A 42 -9.86 5.67 7.76
CA GLU A 42 -8.71 4.98 7.17
C GLU A 42 -8.26 5.66 5.87
N VAL A 43 -6.95 5.65 5.62
CA VAL A 43 -6.34 6.11 4.37
C VAL A 43 -5.62 4.95 3.71
N MET A 44 -5.87 4.76 2.41
CA MET A 44 -5.18 3.76 1.59
C MET A 44 -4.46 4.44 0.42
N GLY A 45 -3.32 3.85 0.03
CA GLY A 45 -2.50 4.33 -1.06
C GLY A 45 -1.64 3.23 -1.67
N ILE A 46 -0.93 3.58 -2.74
CA ILE A 46 0.00 2.70 -3.44
C ILE A 46 1.43 3.01 -3.00
N CYS A 47 2.18 1.97 -2.65
CA CYS A 47 3.62 2.03 -2.43
C CYS A 47 4.36 1.89 -3.78
N VAL A 48 5.31 2.79 -4.04
CA VAL A 48 6.16 2.76 -5.23
C VAL A 48 7.61 2.61 -4.80
N GLY A 49 8.32 1.70 -5.43
CA GLY A 49 9.70 1.41 -5.08
C GLY A 49 10.26 0.26 -5.87
N LYS A 50 11.27 -0.40 -5.27
CA LYS A 50 12.03 -1.45 -5.93
C LYS A 50 12.31 -2.61 -4.99
N TYR A 51 12.53 -3.76 -5.58
CA TYR A 51 13.07 -4.93 -4.88
C TYR A 51 14.57 -5.02 -5.14
N ASP A 52 15.33 -5.19 -4.07
CA ASP A 52 16.77 -5.41 -4.09
C ASP A 52 17.03 -6.92 -4.01
N ASN A 53 17.42 -7.49 -5.15
CA ASN A 53 17.69 -8.93 -5.28
C ASN A 53 18.93 -9.39 -4.50
N VAL A 54 19.84 -8.47 -4.13
CA VAL A 54 21.11 -8.82 -3.48
C VAL A 54 20.91 -9.03 -1.99
N GLU A 55 20.18 -8.10 -1.36
CA GLU A 55 19.90 -8.13 0.08
C GLU A 55 18.50 -8.70 0.42
N ASP A 56 17.77 -9.21 -0.58
CA ASP A 56 16.42 -9.75 -0.45
C ASP A 56 15.48 -8.80 0.33
N LYS A 57 15.45 -7.53 -0.09
CA LYS A 57 14.69 -6.48 0.58
C LYS A 57 13.83 -5.67 -0.37
N VAL A 58 12.66 -5.26 0.10
CA VAL A 58 11.79 -4.30 -0.61
C VAL A 58 12.09 -2.91 -0.09
N ILE A 59 12.42 -1.98 -0.99
CA ILE A 59 12.63 -0.58 -0.67
C ILE A 59 11.45 0.22 -1.21
N VAL A 60 10.63 0.76 -0.31
CA VAL A 60 9.55 1.68 -0.66
C VAL A 60 10.12 3.08 -0.73
N GLU A 61 10.21 3.63 -1.95
CA GLU A 61 10.82 4.94 -2.19
C GLU A 61 9.80 6.07 -2.07
N ASN A 62 8.56 5.81 -2.45
CA ASN A 62 7.46 6.76 -2.38
C ASN A 62 6.13 6.06 -2.03
N ALA A 63 5.16 6.83 -1.58
CA ALA A 63 3.79 6.38 -1.37
C ALA A 63 2.82 7.45 -1.87
N VAL A 64 1.81 7.01 -2.63
CA VAL A 64 0.77 7.87 -3.19
C VAL A 64 -0.56 7.52 -2.54
N PRO A 65 -1.10 8.37 -1.64
CA PRO A 65 -2.42 8.17 -1.06
C PRO A 65 -3.49 8.31 -2.15
N LEU A 66 -4.48 7.44 -2.15
CA LEU A 66 -5.54 7.41 -3.18
C LEU A 66 -6.92 7.65 -2.60
N ILE A 67 -7.25 7.02 -1.48
CA ILE A 67 -8.60 7.06 -0.91
C ILE A 67 -8.57 7.22 0.61
N HIS A 68 -9.64 7.84 1.12
CA HIS A 68 -9.94 7.98 2.54
C HIS A 68 -11.43 7.62 2.78
N GLY A 69 -11.74 6.79 3.77
CA GLY A 69 -13.13 6.43 4.12
C GLY A 69 -13.26 5.26 5.11
N ASP A 70 -14.48 5.04 5.62
CA ASP A 70 -14.79 4.09 6.72
C ASP A 70 -14.55 2.59 6.40
N LYS A 71 -14.16 2.27 5.16
CA LYS A 71 -14.00 0.90 4.63
C LYS A 71 -13.03 0.86 3.44
N ALA A 72 -11.95 1.66 3.48
CA ALA A 72 -11.00 1.76 2.36
C ALA A 72 -10.48 0.39 1.91
N GLU A 73 -10.27 -0.53 2.85
CA GLU A 73 -9.87 -1.92 2.59
C GLU A 73 -10.93 -2.72 1.80
N ILE A 74 -12.20 -2.59 2.15
CA ILE A 74 -13.30 -3.37 1.54
C ILE A 74 -13.58 -2.91 0.10
N GLY A 75 -13.47 -1.61 -0.17
CA GLY A 75 -13.64 -1.05 -1.52
C GLY A 75 -12.63 -1.62 -2.52
N PHE A 76 -11.35 -1.71 -2.12
CA PHE A 76 -10.29 -2.31 -2.95
C PHE A 76 -10.41 -3.84 -3.06
N HIS A 77 -10.96 -4.51 -2.05
CA HIS A 77 -11.16 -5.97 -2.10
C HIS A 77 -12.25 -6.38 -3.10
N LEU A 78 -13.30 -5.57 -3.24
CA LEU A 78 -14.39 -5.80 -4.18
C LEU A 78 -14.00 -5.52 -5.64
N GLU A 79 -13.09 -4.58 -5.89
CA GLU A 79 -12.62 -4.26 -7.25
C GLU A 79 -11.78 -5.40 -7.88
N LYS A 80 -11.08 -6.19 -7.06
CA LYS A 80 -10.33 -7.38 -7.51
C LYS A 80 -11.21 -8.51 -8.06
N GLN A 81 -12.52 -8.54 -7.75
CA GLN A 81 -13.43 -9.53 -8.33
C GLN A 81 -13.84 -9.23 -9.77
N CYS A 82 -13.78 -7.95 -10.20
CA CYS A 82 -14.19 -7.58 -11.56
C CYS A 82 -13.12 -7.83 -12.62
N LEU A 83 -11.83 -7.90 -12.23
CA LEU A 83 -10.73 -8.17 -13.15
C LEU A 83 -10.51 -9.67 -13.46
N GLN A 84 -11.25 -10.57 -12.81
CA GLN A 84 -11.20 -12.02 -13.11
C GLN A 84 -12.25 -12.49 -14.14
N LYS A 85 -13.06 -11.59 -14.71
CA LYS A 85 -14.10 -11.93 -15.70
C LYS A 85 -13.78 -11.51 -17.14
N ILE A 86 -12.54 -11.10 -17.43
CA ILE A 86 -12.08 -10.87 -18.80
C ILE A 86 -10.91 -11.82 -19.06
N SER A 87 -11.24 -13.10 -19.17
CA SER A 87 -10.42 -14.17 -19.74
C SER A 87 -11.35 -15.16 -20.43
#